data_AF-A0A1A8P134-F1
#
_entry.id   AF-A0A1A8P134-F1
#
_cell.length_a   1.000
_cell.length_b   1.000
_cell.length_c   1.000
_cell.angle_alpha   90.00
_cell.angle_beta   90.00
_cell.angle_gamma   90.00
#
_symmetry.space_group_name_H-M   'P 1'
#
loop_
_entity.id
_entity.type
_entity.pdbx_description
1 polymer ?
#
loop_
_entity_poly.entity_id
_entity_poly.type
_entity_poly.pdbx_seq_one_letter_code
_entity_poly.pdbx_strand_id
1 'polypeptide(L)'
;FDKKYEQSFTHELFTVDECLHRTPPVYKLKDFDGEKIEGSFYEPELQKVNLSTERSFHVEKVLKRRTYRGQKQVFVKWLGWPQKFSSWIKASDLY
;
A
#
# COMPACT_ATOMS: atom_id res chain seq x y z
N PHE A 1 10.47 22.91 16.91
CA PHE A 1 11.00 22.24 15.70
C PHE A 1 10.82 20.74 15.92
N ASP A 2 9.63 20.21 15.65
CA ASP A 2 9.34 18.77 15.78
C ASP A 2 9.72 18.07 14.47
N LYS A 3 11.01 17.82 14.30
CA LYS A 3 11.48 16.88 13.27
C LYS A 3 11.33 15.46 13.83
N LYS A 4 10.11 14.91 13.75
CA LYS A 4 9.90 13.48 13.97
C LYS A 4 10.46 12.71 12.78
N TYR A 5 11.76 12.44 12.80
CA TYR A 5 12.37 11.39 11.97
C TYR A 5 12.20 10.05 12.69
N GLU A 6 10.96 9.59 12.84
CA GLU A 6 10.73 8.16 13.02
C GLU A 6 10.70 7.58 11.61
N GLN A 7 11.82 6.98 11.19
CA GLN A 7 11.86 6.08 10.02
C GLN A 7 11.04 4.83 10.35
N SER A 8 9.72 5.00 10.41
CA SER A 8 8.77 3.92 10.48
C SER A 8 8.34 3.64 9.06
N PHE A 9 8.98 2.68 8.40
CA PHE A 9 8.46 2.16 7.14
C PHE A 9 7.02 1.69 7.39
N THR A 10 6.05 2.34 6.75
CA THR A 10 4.69 1.80 6.70
C THR A 10 4.69 0.62 5.73
N HIS A 11 3.80 -0.36 5.91
CA HIS A 11 3.67 -1.46 4.95
C HIS A 11 2.89 -1.05 3.69
N GLU A 12 2.72 0.26 3.48
CA GLU A 12 2.05 0.81 2.31
C GLU A 12 2.97 0.66 1.10
N LEU A 13 2.41 0.21 -0.02
CA LEU A 13 3.15 0.17 -1.27
C LEU A 13 2.84 1.42 -2.07
N PHE A 14 3.90 2.11 -2.47
CA PHE A 14 3.84 3.26 -3.36
C PHE A 14 4.45 2.91 -4.71
N THR A 15 3.95 3.55 -5.75
CA THR A 15 4.52 3.45 -7.09
C THR A 15 5.40 4.66 -7.34
N VAL A 16 6.58 4.45 -7.93
CA VAL A 16 7.43 5.55 -8.38
C VAL A 16 6.76 6.22 -9.57
N ASP A 17 6.38 7.49 -9.43
CA ASP A 17 5.78 8.28 -10.51
C ASP A 17 6.86 8.94 -11.37
N GLU A 18 7.85 9.55 -10.74
CA GLU A 18 8.90 10.30 -11.42
C GLU A 18 10.23 10.13 -10.68
N CYS A 19 11.29 9.86 -11.45
CA CYS A 19 12.67 9.92 -10.97
C CYS A 19 13.28 11.27 -11.39
N LEU A 20 13.67 12.08 -10.43
CA LEU A 20 14.34 13.35 -10.67
C LEU A 20 15.84 13.16 -10.50
N HIS A 21 16.57 13.32 -11.61
CA HIS A 21 18.03 13.30 -11.66
C HIS A 21 18.63 14.58 -11.03
N ARG A 22 18.49 14.71 -9.71
CA ARG A 22 19.21 15.68 -8.89
C ARG A 22 20.43 15.01 -8.25
N THR A 23 21.26 15.79 -7.58
CA THR A 23 22.41 15.27 -6.80
C THR A 23 22.17 15.57 -5.32
N PRO A 24 21.72 14.60 -4.48
CA PRO A 24 21.40 13.21 -4.81
C PRO A 24 20.04 13.04 -5.53
N PRO A 25 19.81 11.91 -6.24
CA PRO A 25 18.56 11.66 -6.95
C PRO A 25 17.38 11.58 -5.98
N VAL A 26 16.24 12.09 -6.42
CA VAL A 26 15.00 12.09 -5.63
C VAL A 26 13.85 11.50 -6.43
N TYR A 27 12.93 10.85 -5.73
CA TYR A 27 11.80 10.15 -6.31
C TYR A 27 10.51 10.78 -5.85
N LYS A 28 9.59 11.01 -6.79
CA LYS A 28 8.19 11.29 -6.48
C LYS A 28 7.42 9.99 -6.50
N LEU A 29 6.61 9.82 -5.46
CA LEU A 29 5.78 8.64 -5.30
C LEU A 29 4.32 9.00 -5.61
N LYS A 30 3.58 8.01 -6.06
CA LYS A 30 2.11 8.02 -6.09
C LYS A 30 1.59 6.83 -5.33
N ASP A 31 0.40 6.98 -4.78
CA ASP A 31 -0.30 5.88 -4.15
C ASP A 31 -0.85 4.88 -5.19
N PHE A 32 -1.55 3.85 -4.72
CA PHE A 32 -2.15 2.85 -5.59
C PHE A 32 -3.36 3.37 -6.39
N ASP A 33 -4.00 4.47 -5.94
CA ASP A 33 -5.10 5.12 -6.65
C ASP A 33 -4.60 6.08 -7.75
N GLY A 34 -3.29 6.36 -7.76
CA GLY A 34 -2.64 7.29 -8.68
C GLY A 34 -2.53 8.72 -8.15
N GLU A 35 -2.91 8.96 -6.89
CA GLU A 35 -2.72 10.23 -6.20
C GLU A 35 -1.23 10.44 -5.93
N LYS A 36 -0.69 11.58 -6.36
CA LYS A 36 0.71 11.93 -6.12
C LYS A 36 0.89 12.28 -4.65
N ILE A 37 1.88 11.68 -4.01
CA ILE A 37 2.24 12.00 -2.63
C ILE A 37 3.00 13.33 -2.62
N GLU A 38 2.58 14.25 -1.77
CA GLU A 38 3.31 15.50 -1.54
C GLU A 38 4.63 15.19 -0.85
N GLY A 39 5.73 15.37 -1.59
CA GLY A 39 7.07 15.14 -1.09
C GLY A 39 8.02 14.67 -2.17
N SER A 40 9.28 14.51 -1.79
CA SER A 40 10.30 13.86 -2.61
C SER A 40 11.16 13.05 -1.67
N PHE A 41 11.41 11.80 -2.04
CA PHE A 41 12.08 10.82 -1.19
C PHE A 41 13.43 10.45 -1.81
N TYR A 42 14.43 10.22 -0.98
CA TYR A 42 15.72 9.74 -1.45
C TYR A 42 15.71 8.22 -1.61
N GLU A 43 16.60 7.69 -2.45
CA GLU A 43 16.76 6.23 -2.64
C GLU A 43 16.90 5.45 -1.32
N PRO A 44 17.68 5.89 -0.31
CA PRO A 44 17.82 5.15 0.95
C PRO A 44 16.55 5.13 1.82
N GLU A 45 15.58 6.00 1.55
CA GLU A 45 14.29 6.04 2.23
C GLU A 45 13.27 5.09 1.57
N LEU A 46 13.64 4.47 0.45
CA LEU A 46 12.76 3.62 -0.34
C LEU A 46 13.27 2.18 -0.39
N GLN A 47 12.36 1.24 -0.17
CA GLN A 47 12.64 -0.18 -0.37
C GLN A 47 11.96 -0.65 -1.65
N LYS A 48 12.76 -1.13 -2.62
CA LYS A 48 12.21 -1.72 -3.85
C LYS A 48 11.46 -3.01 -3.53
N VAL A 49 10.19 -3.04 -3.90
CA VAL A 49 9.32 -4.19 -3.69
C VAL A 49 9.07 -4.89 -5.02
N ASN A 50 9.49 -6.16 -5.14
CA ASN A 50 9.16 -6.98 -6.32
C ASN A 50 7.74 -7.51 -6.21
N LEU A 51 6.78 -6.85 -6.85
CA LEU A 51 5.40 -7.32 -7.02
C LEU A 51 5.38 -8.47 -8.05
N SER A 52 5.90 -9.65 -7.69
CA SER A 52 5.52 -10.86 -8.42
C SER A 52 4.01 -11.07 -8.21
N THR A 53 3.33 -11.54 -9.25
CA THR A 53 1.87 -11.73 -9.32
C THR A 53 1.29 -12.66 -8.23
N GLU A 54 2.15 -13.22 -7.38
CA GLU A 54 1.84 -14.18 -6.32
C GLU A 54 2.03 -13.60 -4.91
N ARG A 55 2.20 -12.27 -4.75
CA ARG A 55 2.28 -11.69 -3.41
C ARG A 55 0.94 -11.80 -2.68
N SER A 56 0.92 -12.65 -1.67
CA SER A 56 -0.12 -12.68 -0.65
C SER A 56 -0.01 -11.41 0.20
N PHE A 57 -1.09 -10.62 0.26
CA PHE A 57 -1.20 -9.50 1.19
C PHE A 57 -1.74 -10.01 2.53
N HIS A 58 -1.15 -9.58 3.63
CA HIS A 58 -1.68 -9.93 4.96
C HIS A 58 -2.94 -9.13 5.24
N VAL A 59 -3.97 -9.82 5.72
CA VAL A 59 -5.20 -9.19 6.22
C VAL A 59 -4.96 -8.75 7.66
N GLU A 60 -5.15 -7.47 7.95
CA GLU A 60 -5.16 -6.95 9.32
C GLU A 60 -6.43 -7.37 10.05
N LYS A 61 -7.58 -7.13 9.40
CA LYS A 61 -8.89 -7.37 10.00
C LYS A 61 -9.97 -7.55 8.96
N VAL A 62 -10.89 -8.48 9.21
CA VAL A 62 -12.15 -8.56 8.47
C VAL A 62 -13.13 -7.54 9.04
N LEU A 63 -13.51 -6.56 8.22
CA LEU A 63 -14.42 -5.48 8.60
C LEU A 63 -15.89 -5.86 8.42
N LYS A 64 -16.23 -6.54 7.31
CA LYS A 64 -17.61 -6.90 6.98
C LYS A 64 -17.66 -8.25 6.26
N ARG A 65 -18.83 -8.89 6.27
CA ARG A 65 -19.13 -10.11 5.52
C ARG A 65 -20.45 -9.89 4.78
N ARG A 66 -20.54 -10.29 3.52
CA ARG A 66 -21.77 -10.21 2.73
C ARG A 66 -21.89 -11.41 1.80
N THR A 67 -23.11 -11.69 1.37
CA THR A 67 -23.36 -12.61 0.26
C THR A 67 -23.81 -11.78 -0.93
N TYR A 68 -23.02 -11.74 -2.00
CA TYR A 68 -23.35 -11.03 -3.24
C TYR A 68 -23.46 -12.03 -4.39
N ARG A 69 -24.63 -12.05 -5.05
CA ARG A 69 -24.94 -12.98 -6.16
C ARG A 69 -24.62 -14.46 -5.81
N GLY A 70 -24.99 -14.89 -4.61
CA GLY A 70 -24.74 -16.26 -4.11
C GLY A 70 -23.31 -16.53 -3.65
N GLN A 71 -22.37 -15.58 -3.78
CA GLN A 71 -20.99 -15.75 -3.33
C GLN A 71 -20.75 -15.04 -1.99
N LYS A 72 -20.14 -15.74 -1.04
CA LYS A 72 -19.69 -15.16 0.23
C LYS A 72 -18.45 -14.30 -0.02
N GLN A 73 -18.56 -13.01 0.25
CA GLN A 73 -17.48 -12.04 0.17
C GLN A 73 -17.20 -11.46 1.55
N VAL A 74 -15.94 -11.12 1.80
CA VAL A 74 -15.47 -10.51 3.04
C VAL A 74 -14.73 -9.22 2.72
N PHE A 75 -15.05 -8.16 3.44
CA PHE A 75 -14.39 -6.88 3.31
C PHE A 75 -13.20 -6.87 4.26
N VAL A 76 -12.00 -6.88 3.71
CA VAL A 76 -10.76 -6.99 4.47
C VAL A 76 -10.04 -5.65 4.49
N LYS A 77 -9.52 -5.29 5.67
CA LYS A 77 -8.50 -4.27 5.82
C LYS A 77 -7.14 -4.95 5.69
N TRP A 78 -6.33 -4.50 4.75
CA TRP A 78 -4.98 -5.04 4.54
C TRP A 78 -4.01 -4.47 5.58
N LEU A 79 -3.07 -5.30 6.02
CA LEU A 79 -2.08 -4.95 7.03
C LEU A 79 -1.16 -3.84 6.55
N GLY A 80 -1.15 -2.74 7.31
CA GLY A 80 -0.39 -1.54 7.01
C GLY A 80 -0.79 -0.85 5.72
N TRP A 81 -2.03 -1.06 5.27
CA TRP A 81 -2.68 -0.20 4.28
C TRP A 81 -3.81 0.62 4.92
N PRO A 82 -4.03 1.84 4.45
CA PRO A 82 -5.17 2.65 4.87
C PRO A 82 -6.49 1.95 4.58
N GLN A 83 -7.51 2.26 5.39
CA GLN A 83 -8.84 1.69 5.22
C GLN A 83 -9.44 1.98 3.83
N LYS A 84 -9.00 3.05 3.13
CA LYS A 84 -9.44 3.38 1.77
C LYS A 84 -9.14 2.27 0.75
N PHE A 85 -8.07 1.49 0.96
CA PHE A 85 -7.70 0.36 0.11
C PHE A 85 -8.34 -0.97 0.52
N SER A 86 -9.21 -0.96 1.53
CA SER A 86 -9.94 -2.17 1.93
C SER A 86 -10.77 -2.69 0.75
N SER A 87 -10.72 -4.00 0.53
CA SER A 87 -11.33 -4.62 -0.66
C SER A 87 -12.23 -5.80 -0.29
N TRP A 88 -13.21 -6.07 -1.15
CA TRP A 88 -14.06 -7.26 -1.04
C TRP A 88 -13.36 -8.42 -1.74
N ILE A 89 -12.91 -9.40 -0.96
CA ILE A 89 -12.35 -10.66 -1.47
C ILE A 89 -13.37 -11.79 -1.26
N LYS A 90 -13.20 -12.92 -1.96
CA LYS A 90 -14.06 -14.08 -1.70
C LYS A 90 -13.68 -14.63 -0.33
N ALA A 91 -14.67 -15.16 0.39
CA ALA A 91 -14.40 -15.84 1.65
C ALA A 91 -13.43 -17.02 1.50
N SER A 92 -13.38 -17.63 0.30
CA SER A 92 -12.43 -18.69 -0.06
C SER A 92 -10.99 -18.21 -0.25
N ASP A 93 -10.75 -16.93 -0.56
CA ASP A 93 -9.38 -16.39 -0.68
C ASP A 93 -8.75 -16.09 0.70
N LEU A 94 -9.53 -16.23 1.78
CA LEU A 94 -9.09 -15.97 3.15
C LEU A 94 -8.55 -17.22 3.86
N TYR A 95 -8.83 -18.43 3.33
CA TYR A 95 -8.51 -19.72 3.94
C TYR A 95 -7.71 -20.62 3.02
#